data_AF-H8YUQ1-F1
#
_entry.id   AF-H8YUQ1-F1
#
_cell.length_a   1.000
_cell.length_b   1.000
_cell.length_c   1.000
_cell.angle_alpha   90.00
_cell.angle_beta   90.00
_cell.angle_gamma   90.00
#
_symmetry.space_group_name_H-M   'P 1'
#
loop_
_entity.id
_entity.type
_entity.pdbx_description
1 polymer ?
#
loop_
_entity_poly.entity_id
_entity_poly.type
_entity_poly.pdbx_seq_one_letter_code
_entity_poly.pdbx_strand_id
1 'polypeptide(L)'
;MDIRYYIKNIFWGLIITGIVYYTWDKNPESERLTITLTLSIISCILYPFSKKIIEKIALRYSTIKFWQRDIFVSSVGGNVQVIYELLCFFFAIPLTILYLSILLITALTNKD
;
A
#
# COMPACT_ATOMS: atom_id res chain seq x y z
N MET A 1 8.25 10.91 7.43
CA MET A 1 7.11 9.97 7.65
C MET A 1 7.17 9.67 9.12
N ASP A 2 6.13 10.00 9.88
CA ASP A 2 6.17 9.77 11.33
C ASP A 2 6.00 8.29 11.64
N ILE A 3 6.72 7.80 12.65
CA ILE A 3 6.69 6.40 13.05
C ILE A 3 5.29 5.97 13.53
N ARG A 4 4.53 6.90 14.13
CA ARG A 4 3.13 6.70 14.52
C ARG A 4 2.22 6.44 13.33
N TYR A 5 2.42 7.17 12.22
CA TYR A 5 1.64 6.97 11.00
C TYR A 5 1.98 5.62 10.36
N TYR A 6 3.26 5.24 10.37
CA TYR A 6 3.71 3.95 9.84
C TYR A 6 3.05 2.78 10.57
N ILE A 7 3.12 2.74 11.91
CA ILE A 7 2.54 1.67 12.73
C ILE A 7 1.01 1.62 12.59
N LYS A 8 0.34 2.77 12.48
CA LYS A 8 -1.11 2.82 12.29
C LYS A 8 -1.54 2.17 10.96
N ASN A 9 -0.80 2.42 9.88
CA ASN A 9 -1.19 1.97 8.55
C ASN A 9 -0.67 0.57 8.19
N ILE A 10 0.43 0.12 8.78
CA ILE A 10 0.94 -1.24 8.54
C ILE A 10 -0.03 -2.32 9.03
N PHE A 11 -0.90 -2.00 9.99
CA PHE A 11 -1.94 -2.91 10.48
C PHE A 11 -2.82 -3.46 9.36
N TRP A 12 -3.21 -2.62 8.39
CA TRP A 12 -4.00 -3.06 7.23
C TRP A 12 -3.22 -3.99 6.30
N GLY A 13 -1.92 -3.69 6.08
CA GLY A 13 -1.03 -4.58 5.34
C GLY A 13 -0.88 -5.95 6.02
N LEU A 14 -0.77 -5.97 7.35
CA LEU A 14 -0.68 -7.21 8.13
C LEU A 14 -1.94 -8.06 8.04
N ILE A 15 -3.13 -7.45 8.02
CA ILE A 15 -4.39 -8.18 7.82
C ILE A 15 -4.38 -8.90 6.46
N ILE A 16 -4.04 -8.19 5.39
CA ILE A 16 -4.02 -8.75 4.03
C ILE A 16 -2.99 -9.89 3.93
N THR A 17 -1.78 -9.68 4.44
CA THR A 17 -0.74 -10.72 4.45
C THR A 17 -1.12 -11.91 5.33
N GLY A 18 -1.83 -11.70 6.44
CA GLY A 18 -2.35 -12.77 7.29
C GLY A 18 -3.36 -13.68 6.57
N ILE A 19 -4.22 -13.10 5.73
CA ILE A 19 -5.17 -13.87 4.90
C ILE A 19 -4.42 -14.71 3.86
N VAL A 20 -3.39 -14.14 3.23
CA VAL A 20 -2.55 -14.86 2.27
C VAL A 20 -1.77 -15.98 2.97
N TYR A 21 -1.24 -15.73 4.16
CA TYR A 21 -0.57 -16.74 4.97
C TYR A 21 -1.49 -17.91 5.33
N TYR A 22 -2.73 -17.63 5.76
CA TYR A 22 -3.72 -18.67 6.04
C TYR A 22 -4.04 -19.52 4.79
N THR A 23 -4.03 -18.91 3.61
CA THR A 23 -4.26 -19.62 2.34
C THR A 23 -3.07 -20.50 1.96
N TRP A 24 -1.84 -20.01 2.22
CA TRP A 24 -0.61 -20.76 2.03
C TRP A 24 -0.48 -21.95 3.00
N ASP A 25 -0.82 -21.76 4.28
CA ASP A 25 -0.79 -22.81 5.32
C ASP A 25 -1.66 -24.03 4.97
N LYS A 26 -2.78 -23.80 4.28
CA LYS A 26 -3.63 -24.90 3.78
C LYS A 26 -3.05 -25.69 2.61
N ASN A 27 -2.11 -25.11 1.85
CA ASN A 27 -1.55 -25.71 0.64
C ASN A 27 -0.07 -25.34 0.46
N PRO A 28 0.83 -25.72 1.39
CA PRO A 28 2.20 -25.25 1.43
C PRO A 28 3.07 -25.78 0.28
N GLU A 29 2.67 -26.90 -0.33
CA GLU A 29 3.31 -27.53 -1.50
C GLU A 29 3.23 -26.67 -2.77
N SER A 30 2.37 -25.64 -2.79
CA SER A 30 2.19 -24.80 -3.98
C SER A 30 3.26 -23.70 -4.05
N GLU A 31 4.20 -23.83 -4.98
CA GLU A 31 5.19 -22.78 -5.28
C GLU A 31 4.54 -21.42 -5.55
N ARG A 32 3.38 -21.41 -6.24
CA ARG A 32 2.62 -20.19 -6.54
C ARG A 32 2.17 -19.47 -5.27
N LEU A 33 1.72 -20.20 -4.26
CA LEU A 33 1.30 -19.61 -2.99
C LEU A 33 2.50 -19.09 -2.20
N THR A 34 3.64 -19.79 -2.25
CA THR A 34 4.89 -19.33 -1.61
C THR A 34 5.40 -18.02 -2.23
N ILE A 35 5.36 -17.91 -3.56
CA ILE A 35 5.70 -16.67 -4.27
C ILE A 35 4.72 -15.55 -3.89
N THR A 36 3.42 -15.86 -3.87
CA THR A 36 2.37 -14.90 -3.51
C THR A 36 2.56 -14.39 -2.09
N LEU A 37 2.86 -15.28 -1.14
CA LEU A 37 3.16 -14.91 0.25
C LEU A 37 4.38 -13.99 0.35
N THR A 38 5.46 -14.33 -0.37
CA THR A 38 6.69 -13.52 -0.39
C THR A 38 6.41 -12.11 -0.92
N LEU A 39 5.68 -12.00 -2.03
CA LEU A 39 5.26 -10.70 -2.58
C LEU A 39 4.35 -9.94 -1.60
N SER A 40 3.46 -10.63 -0.89
CA SER A 40 2.56 -10.03 0.10
C SER A 40 3.33 -9.43 1.28
N ILE A 41 4.36 -10.13 1.78
CA ILE A 41 5.22 -9.64 2.86
C ILE A 41 5.94 -8.36 2.42
N ILE A 42 6.50 -8.36 1.20
CA ILE A 42 7.15 -7.17 0.63
C ILE A 42 6.15 -6.02 0.50
N SER A 43 4.98 -6.27 -0.09
CA SER A 43 3.91 -5.28 -0.21
C SER A 43 3.46 -4.73 1.14
N CYS A 44 3.42 -5.55 2.20
CA CYS A 44 3.06 -5.12 3.55
C CYS A 44 4.08 -4.14 4.13
N ILE A 45 5.39 -4.38 3.94
CA ILE A 45 6.44 -3.46 4.41
C ILE A 45 6.37 -2.14 3.62
N LEU A 46 6.13 -2.23 2.32
CA LEU A 46 6.03 -1.07 1.42
C LEU A 46 4.67 -0.34 1.51
N TYR A 47 3.68 -0.95 2.17
CA TYR A 47 2.30 -0.47 2.25
C TYR A 47 2.17 0.99 2.74
N PRO A 48 2.68 1.35 3.93
CA PRO A 48 2.57 2.73 4.44
C PRO A 48 3.27 3.76 3.54
N PHE A 49 4.27 3.34 2.77
CA PHE A 49 4.96 4.20 1.82
C PHE A 49 4.09 4.46 0.58
N SER A 50 3.54 3.39 -0.01
CA SER A 50 2.59 3.43 -1.12
C SER A 50 1.38 4.29 -0.81
N LYS A 51 0.74 4.03 0.33
CA LYS A 51 -0.43 4.77 0.80
C LYS A 51 -0.15 6.27 0.87
N LYS A 52 1.00 6.64 1.43
CA LYS A 52 1.40 8.05 1.54
C LYS A 52 1.63 8.72 0.18
N ILE A 53 2.22 8.01 -0.78
CA ILE A 53 2.37 8.51 -2.16
C ILE A 53 1.00 8.75 -2.77
N ILE A 54 0.10 7.78 -2.66
CA ILE A 54 -1.26 7.88 -3.22
C ILE A 54 -2.03 9.00 -2.55
N GLU A 55 -1.95 9.15 -1.23
CA GLU A 55 -2.56 10.28 -0.50
C GLU A 55 -2.02 11.62 -1.03
N LYS A 56 -0.70 11.75 -1.23
CA LYS A 56 -0.10 12.99 -1.74
C LYS A 56 -0.52 13.29 -3.18
N ILE A 57 -0.57 12.28 -4.04
CA ILE A 57 -1.05 12.41 -5.42
C ILE A 57 -2.53 12.76 -5.42
N ALA A 58 -3.34 12.04 -4.64
CA ALA A 58 -4.76 12.28 -4.57
C ALA A 58 -5.07 13.68 -4.04
N LEU A 59 -4.39 14.16 -3.01
CA LEU A 59 -4.54 15.54 -2.52
C LEU A 59 -4.10 16.61 -3.52
N ARG A 60 -3.26 16.24 -4.50
CA ARG A 60 -2.88 17.13 -5.60
C ARG A 60 -3.99 17.25 -6.65
N TYR A 61 -4.76 16.18 -6.88
CA TYR A 61 -5.80 16.11 -7.91
C TYR A 61 -7.23 16.19 -7.35
N SER A 62 -7.41 16.08 -6.05
CA SER A 62 -8.70 16.10 -5.35
C SER A 62 -8.61 17.00 -4.12
N THR A 63 -9.76 17.49 -3.65
CA THR A 63 -9.81 18.35 -2.46
C THR A 63 -9.82 17.51 -1.18
N ILE A 64 -9.24 18.04 -0.09
CA ILE A 64 -9.30 17.41 1.25
C ILE A 64 -10.76 17.09 1.64
N LYS A 65 -11.70 17.96 1.24
CA LYS A 65 -13.15 17.77 1.46
C LYS A 65 -13.71 16.53 0.76
N PHE A 66 -13.12 16.07 -0.34
CA PHE A 66 -13.53 14.82 -1.02
C PHE A 66 -13.12 13.58 -0.20
N TRP A 67 -11.92 13.60 0.39
CA TRP A 67 -11.41 12.53 1.26
C TRP A 67 -12.11 12.47 2.62
N GLN A 68 -12.66 13.60 3.08
CA GLN A 68 -13.44 13.70 4.33
C GLN A 68 -14.96 13.54 4.12
N ARG A 69 -15.44 13.30 2.89
CA ARG A 69 -16.88 13.04 2.65
C ARG A 69 -17.30 11.69 3.22
N ASP A 70 -18.59 11.57 3.52
CA ASP A 70 -19.30 10.36 3.96
C ASP A 70 -19.02 9.10 3.12
N ILE A 71 -18.45 9.21 1.92
CA ILE A 71 -18.05 8.05 1.10
C ILE A 71 -16.91 7.23 1.70
N PHE A 72 -16.15 7.78 2.67
CA PHE A 72 -15.13 7.03 3.44
C PHE A 72 -15.54 6.81 4.91
N VAL A 73 -16.61 7.46 5.38
CA VAL A 73 -16.97 7.53 6.82
C VAL A 73 -18.35 6.94 7.11
N SER A 74 -19.28 6.95 6.15
CA SER A 74 -20.62 6.37 6.29
C SER A 74 -20.60 4.84 6.26
N SER A 75 -21.69 4.22 6.71
CA SER A 75 -21.92 2.76 6.68
C SER A 75 -21.72 2.12 5.31
N VAL A 76 -21.90 2.87 4.21
CA VAL A 76 -21.65 2.39 2.82
C VAL A 76 -20.18 2.64 2.40
N GLY A 77 -19.53 3.61 3.03
CA GLY A 77 -18.16 4.03 2.73
C GLY A 77 -17.07 3.05 3.21
N GLY A 78 -17.37 2.17 4.16
CA GLY A 78 -16.44 1.11 4.58
C GLY A 78 -15.97 0.22 3.40
N ASN A 79 -16.84 -0.03 2.43
CA ASN A 79 -16.48 -0.81 1.24
C ASN A 79 -15.49 -0.08 0.34
N VAL A 80 -15.65 1.23 0.16
CA VAL A 80 -14.75 2.07 -0.65
C VAL A 80 -13.39 2.19 0.04
N GLN A 81 -13.38 2.30 1.37
CA GLN A 81 -12.15 2.32 2.15
C GLN A 81 -11.37 1.01 1.99
N VAL A 82 -12.02 -0.16 2.08
CA VAL A 82 -11.33 -1.45 1.90
C VAL A 82 -10.76 -1.59 0.48
N ILE A 83 -11.52 -1.19 -0.55
CA ILE A 83 -11.03 -1.18 -1.94
C ILE A 83 -9.81 -0.26 -2.08
N TYR A 84 -9.84 0.91 -1.45
CA TYR A 84 -8.71 1.83 -1.45
C TYR A 84 -7.47 1.24 -0.77
N GLU A 85 -7.62 0.61 0.40
CA GLU A 85 -6.49 -0.04 1.09
C GLU A 85 -5.94 -1.21 0.25
N LEU A 86 -6.80 -2.00 -0.40
CA LEU A 86 -6.39 -3.07 -1.33
C LEU A 86 -5.63 -2.53 -2.55
N LEU A 87 -6.09 -1.44 -3.15
CA LEU A 87 -5.38 -0.77 -4.24
C LEU A 87 -4.00 -0.28 -3.78
N CYS A 88 -3.93 0.35 -2.60
CA CYS A 88 -2.65 0.78 -2.04
C CYS A 88 -1.67 -0.39 -1.84
N PHE A 89 -2.18 -1.57 -1.48
CA PHE A 89 -1.39 -2.78 -1.28
C PHE A 89 -0.92 -3.38 -2.60
N PHE A 90 -1.81 -3.49 -3.59
CA PHE A 90 -1.46 -4.03 -4.91
C PHE A 90 -0.44 -3.15 -5.63
N PHE A 91 -0.59 -1.84 -5.53
CA PHE A 91 0.34 -0.88 -6.14
C PHE A 91 1.58 -0.58 -5.29
N ALA A 92 1.76 -1.22 -4.13
CA ALA A 92 2.85 -0.90 -3.22
C ALA A 92 4.23 -1.13 -3.84
N ILE A 93 4.43 -2.28 -4.48
CA ILE A 93 5.67 -2.61 -5.17
C ILE A 93 5.93 -1.66 -6.36
N PRO A 94 5.03 -1.53 -7.36
CA PRO A 94 5.31 -0.69 -8.52
C PRO A 94 5.48 0.80 -8.17
N LEU A 95 4.71 1.34 -7.24
CA LEU A 95 4.86 2.74 -6.82
C LEU A 95 6.17 2.99 -6.09
N THR A 96 6.61 2.04 -5.27
CA THR A 96 7.90 2.17 -4.57
C THR A 96 9.06 2.08 -5.54
N ILE A 97 9.03 1.14 -6.49
CA ILE A 97 10.03 1.03 -7.55
C ILE A 97 10.11 2.32 -8.36
N LEU A 98 8.95 2.83 -8.83
CA LEU A 98 8.89 4.08 -9.59
C LEU A 98 9.48 5.26 -8.82
N TYR A 99 9.12 5.39 -7.53
CA TYR A 99 9.65 6.45 -6.69
C TYR A 99 11.18 6.35 -6.52
N LEU A 100 11.70 5.16 -6.26
CA LEU A 100 13.14 4.91 -6.14
C LEU A 100 13.87 5.21 -7.44
N SER A 101 13.32 4.82 -8.60
CA SER A 101 13.88 5.13 -9.91
C SER A 101 13.98 6.63 -10.17
N ILE A 102 12.92 7.40 -9.87
CA ILE A 102 12.92 8.86 -10.04
C ILE A 102 13.94 9.52 -9.11
N LEU A 103 14.02 9.06 -7.86
CA LEU A 103 14.97 9.57 -6.88
C LEU A 103 16.41 9.31 -7.32
N LEU A 104 16.70 8.11 -7.82
CA LEU A 104 18.01 7.73 -8.32
C LEU A 104 18.42 8.61 -9.52
N ILE A 105 17.53 8.77 -10.50
CA ILE A 105 17.80 9.61 -11.68
C ILE A 105 18.09 11.05 -11.25
N THR A 106 17.27 11.61 -10.37
CA THR A 106 17.45 12.99 -9.89
C THR A 106 18.75 13.16 -9.09
N ALA A 107 19.12 12.16 -8.28
CA ALA A 107 20.39 12.17 -7.54
C ALA A 107 21.60 12.07 -8.47
N LEU A 108 21.50 11.34 -9.58
CA LEU A 108 22.54 11.25 -10.59
C LEU A 108 22.65 12.57 -11.38
N THR A 109 21.54 13.16 -11.81
CA THR A 109 21.54 14.43 -12.58
C THR A 109 22.01 15.63 -11.76
N ASN A 110 21.74 15.69 -10.45
CA ASN A 110 22.22 16.78 -9.59
C ASN A 110 23.71 16.67 -9.21
N LYS A 111 24.39 15.60 -9.63
CA LYS A 111 25.81 15.37 -9.34
C LYS A 111 26.73 15.87 -10.46
N ASP A 112 26.16 16.20 -11.62
CA ASP A 112 26.84 16.85 -12.76
C ASP A 112 26.66 18.38 -12.70
#